data_AF-A0A7C1K1K0-F1
#
_entry.id   AF-A0A7C1K1K0-F1
#
_cell.length_a   1.000
_cell.length_b   1.000
_cell.length_c   1.000
_cell.angle_alpha   90.00
_cell.angle_beta   90.00
_cell.angle_gamma   90.00
#
_symmetry.space_group_name_H-M   'P 1'
#
loop_
_entity.id
_entity.type
_entity.pdbx_description
1 polymer ?
#
loop_
_entity_poly.entity_id
_entity_poly.type
_entity_poly.pdbx_seq_one_letter_code
_entity_poly.pdbx_strand_id
1 'polypeptide(L)'
;MLRNYLDTVFGWRIWVRPQTSPRTLQNYPMQANGAEILRLACCLATERGIAVCAPIHDALLVEGPADEIESVVAATQAAMAEASRVVLGGFELRSEAKIIRYPDRYSDPRGKQMWATVMELLAELCQPEVAEVF
;
A
#
# COMPACT_ATOMS: atom_id res chain seq x y z
N MET A 1 27.87 18.15 12.04
CA MET A 1 28.75 17.16 11.39
C MET A 1 27.91 16.20 10.55
N LEU A 2 28.28 15.98 9.29
CA LEU A 2 27.71 14.90 8.47
C LEU A 2 28.38 13.58 8.86
N ARG A 3 27.61 12.53 9.12
CA ARG A 3 28.12 11.25 9.66
C ARG A 3 28.30 10.15 8.60
N ASN A 4 28.24 10.48 7.31
CA ASN A 4 28.21 9.54 6.18
C ASN A 4 27.11 8.47 6.29
N TYR A 5 26.03 8.75 7.02
CA TYR A 5 24.82 7.94 7.05
C TYR A 5 23.59 8.82 7.35
N LEU A 6 22.41 8.32 7.03
CA LEU A 6 21.12 8.85 7.44
C LEU A 6 20.31 7.72 8.09
N ASP A 7 19.55 8.02 9.12
CA ASP A 7 18.70 7.06 9.83
C ASP A 7 17.23 7.50 9.74
N THR A 8 16.30 6.55 9.72
CA THR A 8 14.88 6.80 10.02
C THR A 8 14.68 7.02 11.52
N VAL A 9 13.47 7.43 11.92
CA VAL A 9 13.07 7.62 13.33
C VAL A 9 13.25 6.34 14.15
N PHE A 10 13.07 5.17 13.54
CA PHE A 10 13.28 3.87 14.19
C PHE A 10 14.64 3.23 13.87
N GLY A 11 15.58 3.99 13.30
CA GLY A 11 16.97 3.58 13.18
C GLY A 11 17.32 2.75 11.94
N TRP A 12 16.46 2.69 10.92
CA TRP A 12 16.85 2.13 9.63
C TRP A 12 17.91 3.03 9.01
N ARG A 13 19.10 2.49 8.77
CA ARG A 13 20.26 3.23 8.26
C ARG A 13 20.47 3.07 6.76
N ILE A 14 20.78 4.18 6.06
CA ILE A 14 21.48 4.17 4.78
C ILE A 14 22.89 4.76 4.95
N TRP A 15 23.87 4.13 4.29
CA TRP A 15 25.23 4.64 4.24
C TRP A 15 25.43 5.57 3.03
N VAL A 16 25.93 6.76 3.29
CA VAL A 16 26.26 7.75 2.25
C VAL A 16 27.66 7.46 1.72
N ARG A 17 27.73 7.19 0.42
CA ARG A 17 28.98 6.94 -0.32
C ARG A 17 29.28 8.12 -1.26
N PRO A 18 30.51 8.26 -1.77
CA PRO A 18 30.82 9.32 -2.74
C PRO A 18 29.93 9.31 -3.99
N GLN A 19 29.39 8.14 -4.37
CA GLN A 19 28.50 7.97 -5.52
C GLN A 19 27.01 8.18 -5.18
N THR A 20 26.66 8.40 -3.91
CA THR A 20 25.27 8.62 -3.51
C THR A 20 24.79 9.95 -4.09
N SER A 21 23.75 9.89 -4.93
CA SER A 21 23.23 11.09 -5.58
C SER A 21 22.63 12.07 -4.57
N PRO A 22 22.74 13.40 -4.79
CA PRO A 22 22.07 14.40 -3.96
C PRO A 22 20.55 14.15 -3.83
N ARG A 23 19.92 13.65 -4.90
CA ARG A 23 18.48 13.30 -4.92
C ARG A 23 18.17 12.20 -3.92
N THR A 24 19.00 11.16 -3.84
CA THR A 24 18.83 10.07 -2.86
C THR A 24 18.91 10.60 -1.42
N LEU A 25 19.87 11.50 -1.15
CA LEU A 25 20.04 12.09 0.19
C LEU A 25 18.84 12.93 0.61
N GLN A 26 18.24 13.66 -0.33
CA GLN A 26 17.05 14.47 -0.06
C GLN A 26 15.79 13.61 0.08
N ASN A 27 15.65 12.57 -0.74
CA ASN A 27 14.44 11.74 -0.76
C ASN A 27 14.40 10.68 0.34
N TYR A 28 15.55 10.15 0.76
CA TYR A 28 15.61 9.03 1.70
C TYR A 28 14.88 9.34 3.02
N PRO A 29 15.11 10.48 3.69
CA PRO A 29 14.41 10.78 4.93
C PRO A 29 12.89 10.80 4.77
N MET A 30 12.37 11.29 3.65
CA MET A 30 10.93 11.33 3.41
C MET A 30 10.36 9.93 3.14
N GLN A 31 10.95 9.19 2.20
CA GLN A 31 10.41 7.89 1.79
C GLN A 31 10.58 6.83 2.87
N ALA A 32 11.75 6.78 3.52
CA ALA A 32 12.04 5.75 4.50
C ALA A 32 11.22 5.94 5.78
N ASN A 33 11.03 7.18 6.25
CA ASN A 33 10.10 7.42 7.36
C ASN A 33 8.64 7.19 6.96
N GLY A 34 8.26 7.47 5.70
CA GLY A 34 6.95 7.05 5.17
C GLY A 34 6.75 5.54 5.25
N ALA A 35 7.77 4.75 4.93
CA ALA A 35 7.75 3.29 5.07
C ALA A 35 7.67 2.85 6.55
N GLU A 36 8.32 3.54 7.48
CA GLU A 36 8.16 3.27 8.92
C GLU A 36 6.73 3.52 9.40
N ILE A 37 6.09 4.60 8.94
CA ILE A 37 4.68 4.90 9.23
C ILE A 37 3.81 3.76 8.73
N LEU A 38 3.99 3.34 7.47
CA LEU A 38 3.18 2.29 6.87
C LEU A 38 3.37 0.95 7.59
N ARG A 39 4.61 0.61 7.94
CA ARG A 39 4.94 -0.60 8.69
C ARG A 39 4.23 -0.63 10.05
N LEU A 40 4.31 0.48 10.80
CA LEU A 40 3.64 0.60 12.09
C LEU A 40 2.11 0.60 11.95
N ALA A 41 1.57 1.24 10.91
CA ALA A 41 0.14 1.24 10.62
C ALA A 41 -0.38 -0.18 10.35
N CYS A 42 0.37 -1.01 9.61
CA CYS A 42 0.02 -2.42 9.41
C CYS A 42 -0.05 -3.17 10.74
N CYS A 43 0.97 -3.01 11.62
CA CYS A 43 0.96 -3.64 12.94
C CYS A 43 -0.25 -3.21 13.77
N LEU A 44 -0.48 -1.90 13.91
CA LEU A 44 -1.60 -1.35 14.68
C LEU A 44 -2.96 -1.80 14.13
N ALA A 45 -3.12 -1.84 12.81
CA ALA A 45 -4.37 -2.28 12.18
C ALA A 45 -4.63 -3.77 12.47
N THR A 46 -3.61 -4.63 12.29
CA THR A 46 -3.72 -6.06 12.59
C THR A 46 -4.01 -6.30 14.08
N GLU A 47 -3.35 -5.59 14.99
CA GLU A 47 -3.60 -5.70 16.44
C GLU A 47 -5.01 -5.25 16.84
N ARG A 48 -5.65 -4.36 16.06
CA ARG A 48 -7.06 -3.96 16.22
C ARG A 48 -8.05 -4.95 15.60
N GLY A 49 -7.58 -6.06 15.05
CA GLY A 49 -8.42 -7.08 14.41
C GLY A 49 -8.84 -6.75 12.98
N ILE A 50 -8.23 -5.74 12.34
CA ILE A 50 -8.49 -5.45 10.93
C ILE A 50 -7.79 -6.48 10.05
N ALA A 51 -8.52 -7.04 9.08
CA ALA A 51 -7.94 -7.91 8.06
C ALA A 51 -7.15 -7.07 7.04
N VAL A 52 -5.84 -6.93 7.28
CA VAL A 52 -4.92 -6.25 6.37
C VAL A 52 -4.51 -7.21 5.26
N CYS A 53 -4.86 -6.89 4.01
CA CYS A 53 -4.50 -7.70 2.85
C CYS A 53 -3.06 -7.39 2.41
N ALA A 54 -2.74 -6.11 2.18
CA ALA A 54 -1.43 -5.67 1.72
C ALA A 54 -1.20 -4.16 1.90
N PRO A 55 0.05 -3.72 2.14
CA PRO A 55 0.46 -2.34 1.89
C PRO A 55 0.60 -2.09 0.38
N ILE A 56 0.12 -0.94 -0.11
CA ILE A 56 0.22 -0.51 -1.50
C ILE A 56 0.76 0.91 -1.54
N HIS A 57 2.05 1.06 -1.83
CA HIS A 57 2.75 2.36 -1.78
C HIS A 57 2.61 3.04 -0.41
N ASP A 58 1.70 4.00 -0.27
CA ASP A 58 1.38 4.76 0.93
C ASP A 58 -0.03 4.44 1.49
N ALA A 59 -0.70 3.44 0.93
CA ALA A 59 -2.04 3.00 1.34
C ALA A 59 -2.03 1.59 1.95
N LEU A 60 -3.07 1.28 2.73
CA LEU A 60 -3.38 -0.08 3.18
C LEU A 60 -4.60 -0.60 2.42
N LEU A 61 -4.48 -1.78 1.83
CA LEU A 61 -5.63 -2.56 1.38
C LEU A 61 -6.10 -3.45 2.55
N VAL A 62 -7.35 -3.27 2.93
CA VAL A 62 -8.01 -4.01 4.01
C VAL A 62 -9.34 -4.56 3.51
N GLU A 63 -9.83 -5.61 4.16
CA GLU A 63 -11.12 -6.23 3.87
C GLU A 63 -11.97 -6.40 5.13
N GLY A 64 -13.27 -6.60 4.95
CA GLY A 64 -14.22 -6.84 6.02
C GLY A 64 -15.65 -7.01 5.51
N PRO A 65 -16.61 -7.31 6.39
CA PRO A 65 -18.02 -7.41 6.03
C PRO A 65 -18.53 -6.12 5.37
N ALA A 66 -19.35 -6.25 4.33
CA ALA A 66 -19.79 -5.12 3.51
C ALA A 66 -20.67 -4.11 4.27
N ASP A 67 -21.38 -4.59 5.29
CA ASP A 67 -22.20 -3.83 6.24
C ASP A 67 -21.39 -3.16 7.35
N GLU A 68 -20.16 -3.61 7.60
CA GLU A 68 -19.25 -3.04 8.60
C GLU A 68 -18.08 -2.25 7.99
N ILE A 69 -17.99 -2.17 6.66
CA ILE A 69 -16.79 -1.68 5.97
C ILE A 69 -16.42 -0.22 6.33
N GLU A 70 -17.39 0.64 6.63
CA GLU A 70 -17.14 2.00 7.14
C GLU A 70 -16.39 1.97 8.47
N SER A 71 -16.73 1.05 9.36
CA SER A 71 -16.08 0.90 10.66
C SER A 71 -14.66 0.37 10.51
N VAL A 72 -14.46 -0.59 9.58
CA VAL A 72 -13.14 -1.11 9.20
C VAL A 72 -12.26 0.02 8.65
N VAL A 73 -12.82 0.86 7.77
CA VAL A 73 -12.14 2.03 7.23
C VAL A 73 -11.76 3.00 8.35
N ALA A 74 -12.70 3.39 9.21
CA ALA A 74 -12.44 4.32 10.29
C ALA A 74 -11.34 3.81 11.24
N ALA A 75 -11.39 2.53 11.62
CA ALA A 75 -10.39 1.91 12.48
C ALA A 75 -9.00 1.84 11.80
N THR A 76 -8.97 1.56 10.49
CA THR A 76 -7.73 1.55 9.69
C THR A 76 -7.13 2.95 9.60
N GLN A 77 -7.94 3.96 9.30
CA GLN A 77 -7.48 5.35 9.23
C GLN A 77 -6.98 5.84 10.60
N ALA A 78 -7.63 5.45 11.69
CA ALA A 78 -7.15 5.73 13.04
C ALA A 78 -5.79 5.07 13.32
N ALA A 79 -5.53 3.87 12.82
CA ALA A 79 -4.23 3.19 12.96
C ALA A 79 -3.14 3.92 12.14
N MET A 80 -3.46 4.35 10.92
CA MET A 80 -2.53 5.13 10.09
C MET A 80 -2.22 6.51 10.70
N ALA A 81 -3.24 7.21 11.22
CA ALA A 81 -3.07 8.50 11.87
C ALA A 81 -2.17 8.36 13.11
N GLU A 82 -2.42 7.35 13.96
CA GLU A 82 -1.58 7.08 15.11
C GLU A 82 -0.15 6.72 14.74
N ALA A 83 0.05 5.86 13.73
CA ALA A 83 1.39 5.52 13.25
C ALA A 83 2.17 6.77 12.81
N SER A 84 1.50 7.67 12.06
CA SER A 84 2.10 8.93 11.63
C SER A 84 2.44 9.84 12.80
N ARG A 85 1.57 9.93 13.81
CA ARG A 85 1.81 10.68 15.05
C ARG A 85 3.07 10.20 15.77
N VAL A 86 3.27 8.89 15.86
CA VAL A 86 4.45 8.32 16.52
C VAL A 86 5.73 8.68 15.76
N VAL A 87 5.74 8.51 14.44
CA VAL A 87 6.94 8.76 13.62
C VAL A 87 7.24 10.26 13.47
N LEU A 88 6.21 11.10 13.36
CA LEU A 88 6.34 12.54 13.08
C LEU A 88 6.35 13.41 14.35
N GLY A 89 6.56 12.81 15.52
CA GLY A 89 6.71 13.56 16.78
C GLY A 89 5.44 14.29 17.22
N GLY A 90 4.28 13.67 17.04
CA GLY A 90 2.98 14.22 17.45
C GLY A 90 2.10 14.71 16.29
N PHE A 91 2.59 14.72 15.06
CA PHE A 91 1.81 15.17 13.90
C PHE A 91 1.07 14.02 13.20
N GLU A 92 -0.24 14.17 13.03
CA GLU A 92 -1.09 13.19 12.34
C GLU A 92 -1.27 13.52 10.85
N LEU A 93 -1.04 12.52 10.01
CA LEU A 93 -1.37 12.57 8.59
C LEU A 93 -2.84 12.20 8.38
N ARG A 94 -3.49 12.91 7.46
CA ARG A 94 -4.82 12.55 6.96
C ARG A 94 -4.68 11.52 5.85
N SER A 95 -5.65 10.61 5.78
CA SER A 95 -5.77 9.62 4.71
C SER A 95 -7.13 9.73 4.04
N GLU A 96 -7.20 9.35 2.77
CA GLU A 96 -8.45 9.14 2.05
C GLU A 96 -8.74 7.64 1.98
N ALA A 97 -10.02 7.29 1.85
CA ALA A 97 -10.45 5.89 1.72
C ALA A 97 -11.34 5.73 0.48
N LYS A 98 -11.08 4.64 -0.25
CA LYS A 98 -11.94 4.20 -1.36
C LYS A 98 -12.56 2.86 -0.99
N ILE A 99 -13.86 2.86 -0.75
CA ILE A 99 -14.61 1.65 -0.44
C ILE A 99 -15.13 1.04 -1.75
N ILE A 100 -14.88 -0.25 -1.93
CA ILE A 100 -15.49 -1.06 -2.98
C ILE A 100 -16.30 -2.15 -2.28
N ARG A 101 -17.61 -2.20 -2.54
CA ARG A 101 -18.50 -3.22 -1.98
C ARG A 101 -18.85 -4.23 -3.05
N TYR A 102 -18.91 -5.50 -2.69
CA TYR A 102 -19.53 -6.51 -3.55
C TYR A 102 -20.97 -6.06 -3.92
N PRO A 103 -21.40 -6.22 -5.18
CA PRO A 103 -20.75 -6.93 -6.30
C PRO A 103 -19.75 -6.11 -7.14
N ASP A 104 -19.45 -4.87 -6.76
CA ASP A 104 -18.48 -4.05 -7.47
C ASP A 104 -17.04 -4.56 -7.27
N ARG A 105 -16.17 -4.21 -8.22
CA ARG A 105 -14.73 -4.53 -8.16
C ARG A 105 -13.89 -3.26 -8.35
N TYR A 106 -12.71 -3.25 -7.75
CA TYR A 106 -11.75 -2.19 -8.03
C TYR A 106 -11.36 -2.19 -9.50
N SER A 107 -11.38 -1.02 -10.13
CA SER A 107 -10.89 -0.81 -11.49
C SER A 107 -10.16 0.53 -11.56
N ASP A 108 -8.88 0.49 -11.92
CA ASP A 108 -8.11 1.70 -12.26
C ASP A 108 -8.33 2.02 -13.75
N PRO A 109 -8.73 3.25 -14.12
CA PRO A 109 -8.85 3.65 -15.53
C PRO A 109 -7.62 3.33 -16.38
N ARG A 110 -6.41 3.45 -15.81
CA ARG A 110 -5.13 3.14 -16.49
C ARG A 110 -4.95 1.64 -16.72
N GLY A 111 -5.57 0.80 -15.90
CA GLY A 111 -5.49 -0.66 -16.00
C GLY A 111 -6.55 -1.30 -16.90
N LYS A 112 -7.57 -0.54 -17.34
CA LYS A 112 -8.70 -1.08 -18.10
C LYS A 112 -8.29 -1.77 -19.40
N GLN A 113 -7.37 -1.17 -20.16
CA GLN A 113 -6.92 -1.73 -21.43
C GLN A 113 -6.19 -3.06 -21.21
N MET A 114 -5.22 -3.09 -20.30
CA MET A 114 -4.49 -4.32 -19.96
C MET A 114 -5.43 -5.42 -19.48
N TRP A 115 -6.39 -5.08 -18.61
CA TRP A 115 -7.38 -6.04 -18.12
C TRP A 115 -8.23 -6.61 -19.27
N ALA A 116 -8.73 -5.76 -20.17
CA ALA A 116 -9.51 -6.21 -21.32
C ALA A 116 -8.70 -7.16 -22.20
N THR A 117 -7.46 -6.79 -22.55
CA THR A 117 -6.56 -7.63 -23.34
C THR A 117 -6.30 -8.98 -22.68
N VAL A 118 -6.01 -9.02 -21.38
CA VAL A 118 -5.78 -10.30 -20.66
C VAL A 118 -7.04 -11.16 -20.66
N MET A 119 -8.21 -10.57 -20.42
CA MET A 119 -9.48 -11.32 -20.40
C MET A 119 -9.87 -11.85 -21.78
N GLU A 120 -9.59 -11.10 -22.85
CA GLU A 120 -9.77 -11.56 -24.24
C GLU A 120 -8.86 -12.75 -24.53
N LEU A 121 -7.57 -12.65 -24.23
CA LEU A 121 -6.62 -13.76 -24.40
C LEU A 121 -6.99 -14.99 -23.59
N LEU A 122 -7.46 -14.81 -22.35
CA LEU A 122 -7.94 -15.92 -21.53
C LEU A 122 -9.17 -16.59 -22.13
N ALA A 123 -10.10 -15.82 -22.70
CA ALA A 123 -11.29 -16.37 -23.35
C ALA A 123 -10.94 -17.18 -24.59
N GLU A 124 -9.95 -16.74 -25.38
CA GLU A 124 -9.42 -17.48 -26.54
C GLU A 124 -8.74 -18.79 -26.12
N LEU A 125 -7.90 -18.75 -25.07
CA LEU A 125 -7.17 -19.93 -24.58
C LEU A 125 -8.06 -20.95 -23.87
N CYS A 126 -9.15 -20.51 -23.24
CA CYS A 126 -10.11 -21.38 -22.57
C CYS A 126 -11.18 -21.93 -23.52
N GLN A 127 -11.11 -21.65 -24.82
CA GLN A 127 -11.97 -22.36 -25.79
C GLN A 127 -11.55 -23.83 -25.81
N PRO A 128 -12.49 -24.78 -25.62
CA PRO A 128 -12.15 -26.20 -25.76
C PRO A 128 -11.60 -26.44 -27.16
N GLU A 129 -10.51 -27.21 -27.28
CA GLU A 129 -10.08 -27.77 -28.56
C GLU A 129 -11.31 -28.45 -29.18
N VAL A 130 -11.80 -27.89 -30.29
CA VAL A 130 -12.77 -28.58 -31.12
C VAL A 130 -11.98 -29.74 -31.71
N ALA A 131 -12.09 -30.92 -31.09
CA ALA A 131 -11.62 -32.16 -31.69
C ALA A 131 -12.38 -32.31 -33.01
N GLU A 132 -11.72 -31.99 -34.12
CA GLU A 132 -12.19 -32.38 -35.45
C GLU A 132 -12.18 -33.92 -35.49
N VAL A 133 -13.32 -34.50 -35.14
CA VAL A 133 -13.62 -35.91 -35.43
C VAL A 133 -14.06 -35.97 -36.88
N PHE A 134 -13.13 -36.24 -37.80
CA PHE A 134 -13.37 -36.99 -39.04
C PHE A 134 -12.09 -37.70 -39.50
#